data_AF-A0A436QQG7-F1
#
_entry.id   AF-A0A436QQG7-F1
#
_cell.length_a   1.000
_cell.length_b   1.000
_cell.length_c   1.000
_cell.angle_alpha   90.00
_cell.angle_beta   90.00
_cell.angle_gamma   90.00
#
_symmetry.space_group_name_H-M   'P 1'
#
loop_
_entity.id
_entity.type
_entity.pdbx_description
1 polymer ?
#
loop_
_entity_poly.entity_id
_entity_poly.type
_entity_poly.pdbx_seq_one_letter_code
_entity_poly.pdbx_strand_id
1 'polypeptide(L)'
;VSTVLPSLIVVNIWREFPFAMIMMTAGLQTVPEQLLRAAKVDGANAWQRFWHVTFPHLRNVSTVTILLLAVANFNSFIIPWIMTGGGPSNASHIWITHIYELAFGRQRWGVASAYSVLLFIILMTLGYFYVRALSGNERKDGSA
;
A
#
# COMPACT_ATOMS: atom_id res chain seq x y z
N VAL A 1 -1.05 12.71 22.29
CA VAL A 1 -1.98 12.29 21.20
C VAL A 1 -1.43 12.66 19.83
N SER A 2 -1.00 13.90 19.60
CA SER A 2 -0.55 14.39 18.28
C SER A 2 0.62 13.62 17.63
N THR A 3 1.52 13.01 18.41
CA THR A 3 2.68 12.28 17.90
C THR A 3 2.41 10.83 17.51
N VAL A 4 1.22 10.31 17.81
CA VAL A 4 0.90 8.88 17.72
C VAL A 4 0.70 8.44 16.27
N LEU A 5 -0.08 9.20 15.49
CA LEU A 5 -0.27 8.89 14.08
C LEU A 5 1.04 9.03 13.28
N PRO A 6 1.84 10.11 13.44
CA PRO A 6 3.14 10.21 12.78
C PRO A 6 4.10 9.07 13.11
N SER A 7 4.19 8.63 14.38
CA SER A 7 5.10 7.56 14.77
C SER A 7 4.68 6.21 14.15
N LEU A 8 3.38 5.90 14.14
CA LEU A 8 2.85 4.71 13.48
C LEU A 8 3.11 4.74 11.97
N ILE A 9 2.96 5.89 11.33
CA ILE A 9 3.23 6.07 9.89
C ILE A 9 4.71 5.82 9.59
N VAL A 10 5.64 6.38 10.37
CA VAL A 10 7.08 6.19 10.13
C VAL A 10 7.47 4.72 10.24
N VAL A 11 7.00 4.02 11.27
CA VAL A 11 7.29 2.58 11.44
C VAL A 11 6.64 1.73 10.35
N ASN A 12 5.43 2.10 9.92
CA ASN A 12 4.75 1.44 8.81
C ASN A 12 5.51 1.60 7.49
N ILE A 13 5.95 2.82 7.17
CA ILE A 13 6.80 3.10 6.01
C ILE A 13 8.08 2.27 6.09
N TRP A 14 8.75 2.25 7.24
CA TRP A 14 9.99 1.47 7.41
C TRP A 14 9.77 -0.03 7.17
N ARG A 15 8.66 -0.60 7.65
CA ARG A 15 8.29 -2.01 7.42
C ARG A 15 8.07 -2.32 5.95
N GLU A 16 7.45 -1.40 5.20
CA GLU A 16 7.04 -1.64 3.81
C GLU A 16 8.10 -1.22 2.79
N PHE A 17 9.07 -0.42 3.22
CA PHE A 17 10.15 0.09 2.40
C PHE A 17 10.94 -1.01 1.66
N PRO A 18 11.32 -2.15 2.28
CA PRO A 18 12.04 -3.21 1.57
C PRO A 18 11.24 -3.81 0.42
N PHE A 19 9.94 -4.02 0.61
CA PHE A 19 9.06 -4.53 -0.44
C PHE A 19 8.94 -3.54 -1.60
N ALA A 20 8.70 -2.26 -1.29
CA ALA A 20 8.65 -1.21 -2.30
C ALA A 20 9.97 -1.10 -3.08
N MET A 21 11.11 -1.22 -2.40
CA MET A 21 12.44 -1.20 -3.03
C MET A 21 12.63 -2.36 -4.01
N ILE A 22 12.25 -3.59 -3.62
CA ILE A 22 12.36 -4.77 -4.48
C ILE A 22 11.50 -4.58 -5.74
N MET A 23 10.24 -4.15 -5.57
CA MET A 23 9.34 -3.92 -6.70
C MET A 23 9.87 -2.83 -7.63
N MET A 24 10.38 -1.73 -7.09
CA MET A 24 10.94 -0.65 -7.90
C MET A 24 12.21 -1.08 -8.64
N THR A 25 13.05 -1.92 -8.02
CA THR A 25 14.26 -2.47 -8.64
C THR A 25 13.89 -3.42 -9.79
N ALA A 26 12.89 -4.28 -9.59
CA ALA A 26 12.37 -5.14 -10.65
C ALA A 26 11.83 -4.29 -11.82
N GLY A 27 11.11 -3.20 -11.54
CA GLY A 27 10.67 -2.27 -12.56
C GLY A 27 11.82 -1.59 -13.30
N LEU A 28 12.87 -1.17 -12.59
CA LEU A 28 14.05 -0.54 -13.19
C LEU A 28 14.79 -1.49 -14.15
N GLN A 29 14.82 -2.78 -13.85
CA GLN A 29 15.43 -3.79 -14.71
C GLN A 29 14.70 -3.95 -16.06
N THR A 30 13.44 -3.52 -16.17
CA THR A 30 12.69 -3.57 -17.43
C THR A 30 13.00 -2.40 -18.36
N VAL A 31 13.67 -1.35 -17.88
CA VAL A 31 13.96 -0.15 -18.67
C VAL A 31 15.01 -0.46 -19.75
N PRO A 32 14.70 -0.31 -21.05
CA PRO A 32 15.65 -0.60 -22.11
C PRO A 32 16.90 0.29 -22.04
N GLU A 33 18.09 -0.31 -21.98
CA GLU A 33 19.36 0.44 -21.97
C GLU A 33 19.51 1.36 -23.20
N GLN A 34 18.91 0.98 -24.33
CA GLN A 34 18.96 1.73 -25.57
C GLN A 34 18.35 3.14 -25.41
N LEU A 35 17.23 3.26 -24.70
CA LEU A 35 16.59 4.56 -24.43
C LEU A 35 17.46 5.45 -23.53
N LEU A 36 18.12 4.85 -22.54
CA LEU A 36 19.05 5.57 -21.65
C LEU A 36 20.30 6.06 -22.39
N ARG A 37 20.82 5.26 -23.34
CA ARG A 37 21.96 5.63 -24.19
C ARG A 37 21.57 6.70 -25.20
N ALA A 38 20.41 6.60 -25.84
CA ALA A 38 19.92 7.64 -26.76
C ALA A 38 19.78 8.99 -26.07
N ALA A 39 19.12 9.04 -24.91
CA ALA A 39 19.00 10.26 -24.12
C ALA A 39 20.37 10.83 -23.68
N LYS A 40 21.40 9.99 -23.55
CA LYS A 40 22.78 10.45 -23.28
C LYS A 40 23.42 11.12 -24.48
N VAL A 41 23.20 10.57 -25.67
CA VAL A 41 23.68 11.15 -26.93
C VAL A 41 22.97 12.48 -27.20
N ASP A 42 21.69 12.59 -26.87
CA ASP A 42 20.88 13.82 -27.00
C ASP A 42 21.23 14.90 -25.95
N GLY A 43 22.26 14.68 -25.11
CA GLY A 43 22.73 15.66 -24.14
C GLY A 43 21.86 15.79 -22.87
N ALA A 44 20.88 14.90 -22.65
CA ALA A 44 20.05 14.96 -21.45
C ALA A 44 20.87 14.70 -20.19
N ASN A 45 20.71 15.54 -19.16
CA ASN A 45 21.35 15.34 -17.86
C ASN A 45 20.65 14.24 -17.04
N ALA A 46 21.24 13.82 -15.91
CA ALA A 46 20.72 12.71 -15.10
C ALA A 46 19.28 12.96 -14.58
N TRP A 47 18.95 14.20 -14.22
CA TRP A 47 17.62 14.58 -13.75
C TRP A 47 16.56 14.52 -14.85
N GLN A 48 16.90 14.99 -16.05
CA GLN A 48 16.05 14.92 -17.23
C GLN A 48 15.77 13.46 -17.60
N ARG A 49 16.79 12.59 -17.59
CA ARG A 49 16.62 11.15 -17.87
C ARG A 49 15.73 10.47 -16.83
N PHE A 50 15.89 10.80 -15.54
CA PHE A 50 15.04 10.24 -14.50
C PHE A 50 13.56 10.58 -14.74
N TRP A 51 13.22 11.86 -14.92
CA TRP A 51 11.83 12.29 -15.05
C TRP A 51 11.18 11.98 -16.40
N HIS A 52 11.95 11.99 -17.50
CA HIS A 52 11.39 11.83 -18.85
C HIS A 52 11.56 10.42 -19.43
N VAL A 53 12.49 9.62 -18.92
CA VAL A 53 12.74 8.26 -19.43
C VAL A 53 12.40 7.22 -18.37
N THR A 54 13.02 7.31 -17.19
CA THR A 54 12.89 6.27 -16.16
C THR A 54 11.52 6.29 -15.48
N PHE A 55 11.08 7.44 -14.94
CA PHE A 55 9.84 7.56 -14.19
C PHE A 55 8.58 7.18 -15.00
N PRO A 56 8.44 7.59 -16.28
CA PRO A 56 7.30 7.15 -17.11
C PRO A 56 7.29 5.65 -17.36
N HIS A 57 8.45 5.02 -17.52
CA HIS A 57 8.58 3.56 -17.68
C HIS A 57 8.19 2.81 -16.40
N LEU A 58 8.56 3.37 -15.23
CA LEU A 58 8.21 2.80 -13.93
C LEU A 58 6.75 3.00 -13.55
N ARG A 59 5.95 3.77 -14.30
CA ARG A 59 4.56 4.11 -13.94
C ARG A 59 3.71 2.86 -13.68
N ASN A 60 3.82 1.84 -14.52
CA ASN A 60 3.03 0.63 -14.39
C ASN A 60 3.39 -0.13 -13.10
N VAL A 61 4.69 -0.36 -12.88
CA VAL A 61 5.19 -1.05 -11.68
C VAL A 61 4.90 -0.25 -10.40
N SER A 62 5.07 1.07 -10.45
CA SER A 62 4.74 1.97 -9.34
C SER A 62 3.25 1.90 -8.99
N THR A 63 2.38 1.90 -10.00
CA THR A 63 0.92 1.83 -9.80
C THR A 63 0.54 0.52 -9.13
N VAL A 64 1.06 -0.62 -9.61
CA VAL A 64 0.82 -1.93 -9.00
C VAL A 64 1.34 -1.97 -7.57
N THR A 65 2.56 -1.50 -7.33
CA THR A 65 3.18 -1.50 -5.99
C THR A 65 2.41 -0.66 -4.98
N ILE A 66 2.05 0.57 -5.34
CA ILE A 66 1.29 1.48 -4.48
C ILE A 66 -0.05 0.86 -4.12
N LEU A 67 -0.71 0.27 -5.11
CA LEU A 67 -2.01 -0.34 -4.92
C LEU A 67 -1.93 -1.57 -4.01
N LEU A 68 -0.90 -2.42 -4.15
CA LEU A 68 -0.70 -3.59 -3.30
C LEU A 68 -0.46 -3.17 -1.85
N LEU A 69 0.38 -2.15 -1.64
CA LEU A 69 0.64 -1.58 -0.33
C LEU A 69 -0.62 -0.95 0.28
N ALA A 70 -1.40 -0.21 -0.51
CA ALA A 70 -2.64 0.39 -0.03
C ALA A 70 -3.60 -0.68 0.51
N VAL A 71 -3.80 -1.77 -0.25
CA VAL A 71 -4.66 -2.90 0.16
C VAL A 71 -4.13 -3.58 1.42
N ALA A 72 -2.81 -3.82 1.49
CA ALA A 72 -2.19 -4.42 2.68
C ALA A 72 -2.38 -3.55 3.94
N ASN A 73 -2.39 -2.23 3.78
CA ASN A 73 -2.57 -1.30 4.89
C ASN A 73 -4.02 -1.17 5.37
N PHE A 74 -5.02 -1.33 4.50
CA PHE A 74 -6.44 -1.17 4.86
C PHE A 74 -6.89 -2.04 6.06
N ASN A 75 -6.24 -3.18 6.28
CA ASN A 75 -6.52 -4.05 7.43
C ASN A 75 -5.28 -4.33 8.30
N SER A 76 -4.26 -3.47 8.28
CA SER A 76 -3.00 -3.70 9.00
C SER A 76 -3.17 -3.57 10.53
N PHE A 77 -3.40 -4.70 11.20
CA PHE A 77 -3.59 -4.79 12.66
C PHE A 77 -2.32 -4.59 13.49
N ILE A 78 -1.19 -5.14 13.04
CA ILE A 78 -0.01 -5.40 13.87
C ILE A 78 0.59 -4.12 14.47
N ILE A 79 0.90 -3.12 13.63
CA ILE A 79 1.63 -1.92 14.05
C ILE A 79 0.84 -1.10 15.09
N PRO A 80 -0.44 -0.71 14.82
CA PRO A 80 -1.22 0.05 15.79
C PRO A 80 -1.40 -0.70 17.11
N TRP A 81 -1.60 -2.02 17.07
CA TRP A 81 -1.79 -2.83 18.27
C TRP A 81 -0.51 -2.97 19.09
N ILE A 82 0.61 -3.37 18.48
CA ILE A 82 1.87 -3.61 19.21
C ILE A 82 2.46 -2.32 19.77
N MET A 83 2.47 -1.24 18.99
CA MET A 83 3.14 0.00 19.42
C MET A 83 2.35 0.81 20.43
N THR A 84 1.00 0.76 20.35
CA THR A 84 0.17 1.70 21.12
C THR A 84 -1.02 1.05 21.80
N GLY A 85 -1.37 -0.20 21.47
CA GLY A 85 -2.57 -0.86 21.97
C GLY A 85 -3.87 -0.10 21.65
N GLY A 86 -3.87 0.78 20.65
CA GLY A 86 -4.99 1.69 20.35
C GLY A 86 -4.94 3.05 21.07
N GLY A 87 -3.97 3.27 21.97
CA GLY A 87 -3.84 4.50 22.75
C GLY A 87 -2.99 5.60 22.09
N PRO A 88 -2.84 6.75 22.76
CA PRO A 88 -3.56 7.20 23.95
C PRO A 88 -4.99 7.67 23.62
N SER A 89 -5.95 7.42 24.52
CA SER A 89 -7.35 7.83 24.37
C SER A 89 -8.02 7.34 23.06
N ASN A 90 -7.78 6.07 22.68
CA ASN A 90 -8.32 5.46 21.48
C ASN A 90 -7.88 6.10 20.15
N ALA A 91 -6.86 6.97 20.16
CA ALA A 91 -6.47 7.77 19.00
C ALA A 91 -5.81 6.97 17.85
N SER A 92 -5.36 5.74 18.10
CA SER A 92 -4.76 4.86 17.08
C SER A 92 -5.63 3.63 16.77
N HIS A 93 -6.86 3.57 17.30
CA HIS A 93 -7.77 2.49 16.96
C HIS A 93 -8.21 2.59 15.50
N ILE A 94 -7.93 1.53 14.76
CA ILE A 94 -8.51 1.25 13.46
C ILE A 94 -9.59 0.16 13.65
N TRP A 95 -10.43 -0.04 12.65
CA TRP A 95 -11.60 -0.90 12.79
C TRP A 95 -11.27 -2.32 13.29
N ILE A 96 -10.20 -2.92 12.78
CA ILE A 96 -9.74 -4.24 13.21
C ILE A 96 -9.18 -4.26 14.65
N THR A 97 -8.48 -3.21 15.10
CA THR A 97 -7.97 -3.16 16.48
C THR A 97 -9.10 -2.91 17.49
N HIS A 98 -10.15 -2.19 17.08
CA HIS A 98 -11.32 -2.00 17.92
C HIS A 98 -12.15 -3.28 18.08
N ILE A 99 -12.29 -4.09 17.02
CA ILE A 99 -12.89 -5.44 17.10
C ILE A 99 -12.14 -6.30 18.11
N TYR A 100 -10.80 -6.28 18.05
CA TYR A 100 -9.97 -7.04 18.98
C TYR A 100 -10.13 -6.57 20.42
N GLU A 101 -10.15 -5.25 20.66
CA GLU A 101 -10.41 -4.67 21.98
C GLU A 101 -11.80 -5.09 22.52
N LEU A 102 -12.84 -5.08 21.68
CA LEU A 102 -14.19 -5.51 22.05
C LEU A 102 -14.25 -7.00 22.40
N ALA A 103 -13.57 -7.86 21.62
CA ALA A 103 -13.57 -9.30 21.81
C ALA A 103 -12.78 -9.72 23.06
N PHE A 104 -11.53 -9.27 23.17
CA PHE A 104 -10.58 -9.78 24.16
C PHE A 104 -10.34 -8.82 25.33
N GLY A 105 -10.43 -7.51 25.11
CA GLY A 105 -10.27 -6.51 26.18
C GLY A 105 -11.54 -6.35 27.01
N ARG A 106 -12.70 -6.20 26.34
CA ARG A 106 -14.01 -5.97 26.98
C ARG A 106 -14.89 -7.21 27.08
N GLN A 107 -14.45 -8.32 26.51
CA GLN A 107 -15.15 -9.60 26.54
C GLN A 107 -16.58 -9.55 25.97
N ARG A 108 -16.85 -8.66 25.00
CA ARG A 108 -18.15 -8.49 24.32
C ARG A 108 -18.18 -9.22 22.97
N TRP A 109 -18.20 -10.55 23.02
CA TRP A 109 -17.90 -11.38 21.85
C TRP A 109 -18.99 -11.30 20.78
N GLY A 110 -20.26 -11.16 21.19
CA GLY A 110 -21.38 -10.98 20.26
C GLY A 110 -21.29 -9.68 19.46
N VAL A 111 -20.93 -8.57 20.11
CA VAL A 111 -20.73 -7.28 19.44
C VAL A 111 -19.50 -7.34 18.54
N ALA A 112 -18.38 -7.88 19.03
CA ALA A 112 -17.18 -8.02 18.22
C ALA A 112 -17.43 -8.84 16.94
N SER A 113 -18.19 -9.94 17.05
CA SER A 113 -18.56 -10.78 15.91
C SER A 113 -19.40 -10.02 14.87
N ALA A 114 -20.38 -9.23 15.31
CA ALA A 114 -21.18 -8.40 14.41
C ALA A 114 -20.31 -7.37 13.65
N TYR A 115 -19.38 -6.71 14.35
CA TYR A 115 -18.43 -5.78 13.72
C TYR A 115 -17.49 -6.50 12.74
N SER A 116 -17.02 -7.71 13.06
CA SER A 116 -16.20 -8.52 12.14
C SER A 116 -16.93 -8.84 10.83
N VAL A 117 -18.22 -9.21 10.90
CA VAL A 117 -19.02 -9.50 9.70
C VAL A 117 -19.20 -8.26 8.84
N LEU A 118 -19.46 -7.09 9.45
CA LEU A 118 -19.56 -5.83 8.71
C LEU A 118 -18.24 -5.45 8.03
N LEU A 119 -17.13 -5.56 8.77
CA LEU A 119 -15.79 -5.34 8.22
C LEU A 119 -15.51 -6.29 7.05
N PHE A 120 -15.88 -7.57 7.18
CA PHE A 120 -15.72 -8.55 6.13
C PHE A 120 -16.49 -8.16 4.86
N ILE A 121 -17.76 -7.74 4.97
CA ILE A 121 -18.57 -7.33 3.81
C ILE A 121 -17.95 -6.12 3.11
N ILE A 122 -17.45 -5.13 3.85
CA ILE A 122 -16.80 -3.95 3.29
C ILE A 122 -15.50 -4.31 2.58
N LEU A 123 -14.64 -5.12 3.20
CA LEU A 123 -13.40 -5.56 2.58
C LEU A 123 -13.67 -6.44 1.35
N MET A 124 -14.68 -7.30 1.39
CA MET A 124 -15.09 -8.12 0.24
C MET A 124 -15.57 -7.24 -0.92
N THR A 125 -16.35 -6.20 -0.62
CA THR A 125 -16.83 -5.26 -1.63
C THR A 125 -15.68 -4.49 -2.26
N LEU A 126 -14.77 -3.94 -1.44
CA LEU A 126 -13.57 -3.25 -1.92
C LEU A 126 -12.65 -4.18 -2.72
N GLY A 127 -12.45 -5.41 -2.24
CA GLY A 127 -11.65 -6.43 -2.93
C GLY A 127 -12.24 -6.82 -4.29
N TYR A 128 -13.57 -6.96 -4.39
CA TYR A 128 -14.26 -7.21 -5.65
C TYR A 128 -14.04 -6.08 -6.66
N PHE A 129 -14.23 -4.82 -6.24
CA PHE A 129 -13.97 -3.66 -7.11
C PHE A 129 -12.50 -3.57 -7.52
N TYR A 130 -11.58 -3.89 -6.61
CA TYR A 130 -10.15 -3.91 -6.86
C TYR A 130 -9.78 -4.92 -7.97
N VAL A 131 -10.18 -6.18 -7.84
CA VAL A 131 -9.91 -7.22 -8.84
C VAL A 131 -10.53 -6.87 -10.19
N ARG A 132 -11.73 -6.29 -10.18
CA ARG A 132 -12.40 -5.82 -11.40
C ARG A 132 -11.65 -4.67 -12.08
N ALA A 133 -11.09 -3.74 -11.31
CA ALA A 133 -10.31 -2.63 -11.85
C ALA A 133 -8.98 -3.10 -12.46
N LEU A 134 -8.30 -4.06 -11.80
CA LEU A 134 -7.04 -4.62 -12.29
C LEU A 134 -7.22 -5.43 -13.58
N SER A 135 -8.19 -6.33 -13.61
CA SER A 135 -8.51 -7.14 -14.81
C SER A 135 -8.98 -6.30 -16.01
N GLY A 136 -9.56 -5.13 -15.76
CA GLY A 136 -9.88 -4.16 -16.81
C GLY A 136 -8.65 -3.51 -17.44
N ASN A 137 -7.55 -3.38 -16.70
CA ASN A 137 -6.31 -2.77 -17.17
C ASN A 137 -5.44 -3.78 -17.95
N GLU A 138 -5.38 -5.04 -17.51
CA GLU A 138 -4.70 -6.14 -18.22
C GLU A 138 -5.29 -6.38 -19.63
N ARG A 139 -6.63 -6.25 -19.77
CA ARG A 139 -7.30 -6.36 -21.08
C ARG A 139 -6.93 -5.22 -22.03
N LYS A 140 -6.60 -4.03 -21.54
CA LYS A 140 -6.16 -2.92 -22.40
C LYS A 140 -4.73 -3.08 -22.89
N ASP A 141 -3.85 -3.64 -22.07
CA ASP A 141 -2.44 -3.88 -22.43
C ASP A 141 -2.27 -5.08 -23.38
N GLY A 142 -3.13 -6.10 -23.28
CA GLY A 142 -3.11 -7.26 -24.19
C GLY A 142 -3.83 -7.05 -25.54
N SER A 143 -4.41 -5.85 -25.77
CA SER A 143 -5.13 -5.50 -27.00
C SER A 143 -4.39 -4.48 -27.87
N ALA A 144 -3.17 -4.10 -27.49
CA ALA A 144 -2.26 -3.22 -28.23
C ALA A 144 -1.05 -4.03 -28.74
#